data_AF-A0A7V7ZDQ6-F1
#
_entry.id   AF-A0A7V7ZDQ6-F1
#
_cell.length_a   1.000
_cell.length_b   1.000
_cell.length_c   1.000
_cell.angle_alpha   90.00
_cell.angle_beta   90.00
_cell.angle_gamma   90.00
#
_symmetry.space_group_name_H-M   'P 1'
#
loop_
_entity.id
_entity.type
_entity.pdbx_description
1 polymer ?
#
loop_
_entity_poly.entity_id
_entity_poly.type
_entity_poly.pdbx_seq_one_letter_code
_entity_poly.pdbx_strand_id
1 'polypeptide(L)'
;MPTLPALSFPRLLLVSSIALSLSACGGGSDHKDEVIVTPPPALAAGDTFILTASNKLISFDRTAPGAVNTTVSVTGLQSGENLLGIDYRPADGQLYGVGSTGRIYVINGATGAATLKSTLSSDAADTTAPYTTLSGASFGVDFNPVADRLRIVSNTGQSLRINVDTGATTTDGNINGGAANTAITAAAYTNSFAGTASTTLYVIDAANATLYTQNPPNNGTLVNPVPLGVAATAVGAFDIDARNNTGYAVMTVGGVRSLYSVNLSAATAPATLVVAIGGGEDVRGIALKTPSAPLAHGLTDDGRLVTFKPATPNTLDANVAITGLASGERLLGIDIRPKDGLLYGISSTGRIVTINAGTGAATVKSTLSADAADTTAPYTAIAGSAFAVDFNPVADRLRVIGNTGQSLRINVDTGATTTDGTINRAGALPVVTAAAYTNSYAGTTATQLFDIDTASASLALQNPPNDGTLVNIGALGVAVAGDAGFDIAGGANGLALAALRTTAGGPSALYRVDLVTGAAVPVNGAATPATSAIGAGSVGLVDLAIALK
;
A
#
# COMPACT_ATOMS: atom_id res chain seq x y z
N MET A 1 44.47 -16.90 51.83
CA MET A 1 45.32 -17.33 50.70
C MET A 1 44.60 -18.48 50.00
N PRO A 2 44.48 -18.53 48.66
CA PRO A 2 44.79 -17.54 47.59
C PRO A 2 43.50 -16.86 47.06
N THR A 3 43.35 -15.58 46.66
CA THR A 3 44.02 -14.62 45.74
C THR A 3 43.76 -14.81 44.24
N LEU A 4 42.70 -14.14 43.74
CA LEU A 4 42.53 -13.30 42.51
C LEU A 4 42.84 -13.92 41.10
N PRO A 5 42.25 -13.41 39.97
CA PRO A 5 42.06 -11.99 39.68
C PRO A 5 40.74 -11.52 39.03
N ALA A 6 40.51 -10.22 39.21
CA ALA A 6 39.59 -9.37 38.46
C ALA A 6 40.17 -9.03 37.07
N LEU A 7 39.31 -8.96 36.06
CA LEU A 7 39.64 -8.45 34.73
C LEU A 7 38.90 -7.13 34.49
N SER A 8 39.69 -6.07 34.34
CA SER A 8 39.28 -4.74 33.88
C SER A 8 39.13 -4.75 32.35
N PHE A 9 38.09 -4.11 31.82
CA PHE A 9 38.05 -3.70 30.41
C PHE A 9 38.09 -2.16 30.29
N PRO A 10 38.82 -1.62 29.29
CA PRO A 10 39.27 -0.23 29.29
C PRO A 10 38.26 0.74 28.66
N ARG A 11 38.37 2.00 29.10
CA ARG A 11 37.85 3.20 28.41
C ARG A 11 38.67 3.46 27.14
N LEU A 12 38.00 3.71 26.01
CA LEU A 12 38.55 4.30 24.78
C LEU A 12 37.33 4.68 23.90
N LEU A 13 37.21 5.82 23.21
CA LEU A 13 37.98 7.05 23.09
C LEU A 13 36.98 8.15 22.68
N LEU A 14 37.25 9.38 23.13
CA LEU A 14 36.63 10.63 22.70
C LEU A 14 36.97 10.91 21.22
N VAL A 15 35.99 11.23 20.37
CA VAL A 15 36.28 11.81 19.04
C VAL A 15 35.95 13.29 19.09
N SER A 16 37.03 14.07 18.92
CA SER A 16 37.10 15.52 18.89
C SER A 16 36.37 16.10 17.68
N SER A 17 35.54 17.11 17.92
CA SER A 17 35.09 18.05 16.91
C SER A 17 36.26 18.95 16.49
N ILE A 18 36.51 19.03 15.19
CA ILE A 18 37.43 20.01 14.61
C ILE A 18 36.58 21.01 13.82
N ALA A 19 36.49 22.23 14.32
CA ALA A 19 36.05 23.39 13.56
C ALA A 19 37.31 24.08 13.00
N LEU A 20 37.48 24.12 11.67
CA LEU A 20 38.44 25.01 11.03
C LEU A 20 37.73 26.30 10.59
N SER A 21 38.06 27.40 11.25
CA SER A 21 37.96 28.75 10.69
C SER A 21 39.22 29.02 9.88
N LEU A 22 39.10 29.27 8.56
CA LEU A 22 40.21 29.79 7.75
C LEU A 22 39.95 31.25 7.37
N SER A 23 40.75 32.13 7.98
CA SER A 23 40.97 33.50 7.55
C SER A 23 41.95 33.47 6.37
N ALA A 24 41.59 34.08 5.25
CA ALA A 24 42.41 34.12 4.04
C ALA A 24 43.17 35.47 3.94
N CYS A 25 44.50 35.39 3.95
CA CYS A 25 45.41 36.42 3.45
C CYS A 25 46.67 35.73 2.90
N GLY A 26 47.09 36.10 1.69
CA GLY A 26 48.43 35.81 1.15
C GLY A 26 48.44 34.93 -0.11
N GLY A 27 48.82 35.53 -1.24
CA GLY A 27 48.88 34.90 -2.57
C GLY A 27 50.22 34.24 -2.92
N GLY A 28 50.24 33.58 -4.08
CA GLY A 28 51.46 33.13 -4.75
C GLY A 28 51.35 31.78 -5.48
N SER A 29 50.92 31.83 -6.75
CA SER A 29 51.38 30.98 -7.88
C SER A 29 51.11 29.46 -7.85
N ASP A 30 49.83 29.12 -8.02
CA ASP A 30 49.18 28.10 -8.87
C ASP A 30 49.99 26.99 -9.55
N HIS A 31 50.09 25.85 -8.85
CA HIS A 31 49.67 24.54 -9.35
C HIS A 31 49.52 23.60 -8.13
N LYS A 32 48.28 23.47 -7.65
CA LYS A 32 47.90 22.51 -6.61
C LYS A 32 46.83 21.62 -7.22
N ASP A 33 47.07 20.32 -7.26
CA ASP A 33 46.03 19.32 -7.45
C ASP A 33 44.92 19.61 -6.43
N GLU A 34 43.81 20.18 -6.90
CA GLU A 34 42.61 20.29 -6.09
C GLU A 34 42.11 18.87 -5.84
N VAL A 35 42.33 18.39 -4.61
CA VAL A 35 41.59 17.24 -4.10
C VAL A 35 40.14 17.68 -4.05
N ILE A 36 39.37 17.31 -5.06
CA ILE A 36 37.90 17.43 -5.05
C ILE A 36 37.43 16.50 -3.93
N VAL A 37 37.28 17.04 -2.73
CA VAL A 37 36.54 16.38 -1.66
C VAL A 37 35.08 16.46 -2.07
N THR A 38 34.59 15.45 -2.80
CA THR A 38 33.16 15.29 -3.02
C THR A 38 32.51 15.17 -1.63
N PRO A 39 31.56 16.05 -1.26
CA PRO A 39 30.82 15.89 -0.03
C PRO A 39 30.26 14.46 0.06
N PRO A 40 30.23 13.84 1.25
CA PRO A 40 29.50 12.59 1.42
C PRO A 40 28.10 12.76 0.81
N PRO A 41 27.59 11.78 0.04
CA PRO A 41 26.24 11.88 -0.49
C PRO A 41 25.29 12.14 0.67
N ALA A 42 24.50 13.21 0.57
CA ALA A 42 23.46 13.48 1.54
C ALA A 42 22.56 12.24 1.63
N LEU A 43 22.41 11.68 2.83
CA LEU A 43 21.58 10.49 3.02
C LEU A 43 20.14 10.85 2.63
N ALA A 44 19.57 10.07 1.71
CA ALA A 44 18.15 10.19 1.36
C ALA A 44 17.30 9.73 2.55
N ALA A 45 16.23 10.46 2.85
CA ALA A 45 15.27 10.01 3.85
C ALA A 45 14.66 8.66 3.46
N GLY A 46 14.43 7.82 4.48
CA GLY A 46 13.75 6.55 4.33
C GLY A 46 12.25 6.70 4.08
N ASP A 47 11.53 5.59 4.16
CA ASP A 47 10.09 5.51 3.89
C ASP A 47 9.20 5.46 5.14
N THR A 48 9.80 5.48 6.33
CA THR A 48 9.13 5.53 7.63
C THR A 48 9.70 6.68 8.45
N PHE A 49 8.84 7.48 9.07
CA PHE A 49 9.22 8.67 9.83
C PHE A 49 8.75 8.58 11.26
N ILE A 50 9.63 8.86 12.21
CA ILE A 50 9.32 8.97 13.63
C ILE A 50 9.41 10.44 14.02
N LEU A 51 8.32 10.97 14.58
CA LEU A 51 8.31 12.28 15.22
C LEU A 51 8.73 12.16 16.68
N THR A 52 9.78 12.86 17.08
CA THR A 52 10.21 12.94 18.47
C THR A 52 9.58 14.12 19.23
N ALA A 53 9.63 14.06 20.55
CA ALA A 53 9.11 15.12 21.42
C ALA A 53 9.87 16.45 21.32
N SER A 54 11.10 16.46 20.77
CA SER A 54 11.86 17.67 20.48
C SER A 54 11.66 18.18 19.05
N ASN A 55 10.59 17.77 18.37
CA ASN A 55 10.28 18.09 16.97
C ASN A 55 11.40 17.68 15.99
N LYS A 56 11.93 16.45 16.11
CA LYS A 56 12.79 15.86 15.07
C LYS A 56 12.03 14.81 14.28
N LEU A 57 12.38 14.66 13.01
CA LEU A 57 12.01 13.53 12.17
C LEU A 57 13.22 12.60 12.05
N ILE A 58 13.08 11.38 12.57
CA ILE A 58 14.00 10.29 12.32
C ILE A 58 13.40 9.46 11.18
N SER A 59 14.17 9.18 10.13
CA SER A 59 13.70 8.30 9.05
C SER A 59 14.52 7.02 8.95
N PHE A 60 13.87 5.94 8.53
CA PHE A 60 14.47 4.66 8.19
C PHE A 60 13.64 3.95 7.11
N ASP A 61 14.20 2.92 6.49
CA ASP A 61 13.48 2.06 5.55
C ASP A 61 12.78 0.91 6.28
N ARG A 62 11.51 0.62 5.96
CA ARG A 62 10.75 -0.51 6.56
C ARG A 62 11.43 -1.86 6.40
N THR A 63 12.22 -2.01 5.33
CA THR A 63 12.99 -3.23 5.03
C THR A 63 14.29 -3.32 5.85
N ALA A 64 14.71 -2.23 6.48
CA ALA A 64 15.89 -2.13 7.33
C ALA A 64 15.64 -1.21 8.56
N PRO A 65 14.64 -1.51 9.42
CA PRO A 65 14.15 -0.55 10.43
C PRO A 65 15.14 -0.25 11.56
N GLY A 66 16.26 -0.99 11.65
CA GLY A 66 17.36 -0.71 12.57
C GLY A 66 18.41 0.26 12.04
N ALA A 67 18.34 0.65 10.76
CA ALA A 67 19.27 1.57 10.13
C ALA A 67 18.62 2.94 9.98
N VAL A 68 19.06 3.92 10.76
CA VAL A 68 18.60 5.31 10.62
C VAL A 68 19.19 5.90 9.34
N ASN A 69 18.31 6.36 8.45
CA ASN A 69 18.68 7.07 7.22
C ASN A 69 18.95 8.55 7.53
N THR A 70 18.02 9.24 8.20
CA THR A 70 18.17 10.66 8.53
C THR A 70 17.64 11.00 9.92
N THR A 71 18.15 12.09 10.49
CA THR A 71 17.56 12.75 11.66
C THR A 71 17.62 14.25 11.43
N VAL A 72 16.45 14.88 11.25
CA VAL A 72 16.34 16.30 10.93
C VAL A 72 15.43 17.00 11.92
N SER A 73 15.81 18.19 12.37
CA SER A 73 14.92 19.05 13.17
C SER A 73 13.84 19.65 12.28
N VAL A 74 12.60 19.65 12.77
CA VAL A 74 11.51 20.38 12.11
C VAL A 74 11.72 21.88 12.31
N THR A 75 11.63 22.64 11.22
CA THR A 75 11.76 24.10 11.19
C THR A 75 10.51 24.73 10.59
N GLY A 76 10.28 26.03 10.77
CA GLY A 76 9.10 26.71 10.23
C GLY A 76 7.82 26.62 11.09
N LEU A 77 7.90 25.98 12.26
CA LEU A 77 6.82 25.96 13.26
C LEU A 77 6.62 27.34 13.91
N GLN A 78 5.45 27.56 14.52
CA GLN A 78 5.25 28.72 15.37
C GLN A 78 6.23 28.69 16.56
N SER A 79 6.72 29.86 16.99
CA SER A 79 7.53 29.93 18.21
C SER A 79 6.78 29.33 19.41
N GLY A 80 7.45 28.42 20.14
CA GLY A 80 6.90 27.74 21.31
C GLY A 80 5.94 26.58 21.00
N GLU A 81 5.71 26.28 19.72
CA GLU A 81 4.85 25.18 19.31
C GLU A 81 5.63 23.85 19.21
N ASN A 82 4.94 22.76 19.54
CA ASN A 82 5.44 21.42 19.25
C ASN A 82 4.45 20.66 18.37
N LEU A 83 4.95 19.73 17.57
CA LEU A 83 4.10 18.80 16.85
C LEU A 83 3.51 17.75 17.81
N LEU A 84 2.24 17.42 17.59
CA LEU A 84 1.46 16.44 18.34
C LEU A 84 1.37 15.09 17.64
N GLY A 85 1.50 15.07 16.31
CA GLY A 85 1.45 13.88 15.47
C GLY A 85 1.70 14.25 14.01
N ILE A 86 1.96 13.23 13.20
CA ILE A 86 2.25 13.33 11.77
C ILE A 86 1.56 12.19 11.03
N ASP A 87 1.19 12.40 9.78
CA ASP A 87 0.75 11.35 8.87
C ASP A 87 0.87 11.78 7.40
N TYR A 88 0.96 10.84 6.48
CA TYR A 88 0.90 11.07 5.04
C TYR A 88 -0.54 11.11 4.54
N ARG A 89 -0.91 12.18 3.82
CA ARG A 89 -2.22 12.24 3.17
C ARG A 89 -2.23 11.37 1.90
N PRO A 90 -3.07 10.33 1.80
CA PRO A 90 -3.07 9.44 0.64
C PRO A 90 -3.41 10.13 -0.69
N ALA A 91 -4.21 11.19 -0.65
CA ALA A 91 -4.67 11.90 -1.86
C ALA A 91 -3.58 12.71 -2.58
N ASP A 92 -2.55 13.18 -1.86
CA ASP A 92 -1.47 14.01 -2.45
C ASP A 92 -0.05 13.53 -2.11
N GLY A 93 0.09 12.52 -1.24
CA GLY A 93 1.37 11.93 -0.86
C GLY A 93 2.27 12.84 -0.01
N GLN A 94 1.73 13.93 0.56
CA GLN A 94 2.49 14.84 1.41
C GLN A 94 2.43 14.42 2.87
N LEU A 95 3.52 14.66 3.61
CA LEU A 95 3.57 14.48 5.06
C LEU A 95 2.97 15.70 5.75
N TYR A 96 1.96 15.49 6.57
CA TYR A 96 1.32 16.51 7.38
C TYR A 96 1.72 16.37 8.84
N GLY A 97 1.72 17.49 9.57
CA GLY A 97 1.89 17.51 11.02
C GLY A 97 0.91 18.46 11.69
N VAL A 98 0.46 18.08 12.89
CA VAL A 98 -0.45 18.88 13.72
C VAL A 98 0.36 19.56 14.82
N GLY A 99 0.37 20.88 14.85
CA GLY A 99 1.00 21.68 15.91
C GLY A 99 0.11 21.83 17.15
N SER A 100 0.74 22.01 18.30
CA SER A 100 0.07 22.15 19.60
C SER A 100 -0.82 23.39 19.72
N THR A 101 -0.74 24.32 18.78
CA THR A 101 -1.62 25.50 18.72
C THR A 101 -2.77 25.33 17.73
N GLY A 102 -2.99 24.11 17.21
CA GLY A 102 -4.02 23.80 16.22
C GLY A 102 -3.63 24.22 14.80
N ARG A 103 -2.33 24.37 14.51
CA ARG A 103 -1.86 24.62 13.15
C ARG A 103 -1.60 23.31 12.42
N ILE A 104 -1.94 23.25 11.15
CA ILE A 104 -1.61 22.12 10.28
C ILE A 104 -0.48 22.54 9.36
N TYR A 105 0.56 21.72 9.33
CA TYR A 105 1.74 21.92 8.50
C TYR A 105 1.85 20.83 7.45
N VAL A 106 2.32 21.19 6.26
CA VAL A 106 2.97 20.23 5.35
C VAL A 106 4.46 20.25 5.69
N ILE A 107 5.06 19.07 5.88
CA ILE A 107 6.45 18.92 6.32
C ILE A 107 7.23 18.18 5.22
N ASN A 108 8.36 18.74 4.80
CA ASN A 108 9.28 18.02 3.94
C ASN A 108 10.04 16.97 4.77
N GLY A 109 9.73 15.68 4.58
CA GLY A 109 10.33 14.59 5.38
C GLY A 109 11.87 14.51 5.27
N ALA A 110 12.47 14.98 4.18
CA ALA A 110 13.92 14.94 4.00
C ALA A 110 14.66 16.07 4.71
N THR A 111 14.05 17.25 4.83
CA THR A 111 14.70 18.47 5.36
C THR A 111 14.13 18.94 6.69
N GLY A 112 12.94 18.48 7.07
CA GLY A 112 12.21 18.98 8.24
C GLY A 112 11.56 20.35 8.03
N ALA A 113 11.62 20.95 6.83
CA ALA A 113 10.98 22.24 6.58
C ALA A 113 9.45 22.10 6.64
N ALA A 114 8.80 22.79 7.58
CA ALA A 114 7.35 22.84 7.74
C ALA A 114 6.78 24.15 7.16
N THR A 115 5.71 24.02 6.38
CA THR A 115 4.97 25.15 5.81
C THR A 115 3.53 25.09 6.32
N LEU A 116 3.02 26.20 6.85
CA LEU A 116 1.63 26.29 7.31
C LEU A 116 0.68 25.99 6.14
N LYS A 117 -0.25 25.07 6.36
CA LYS A 117 -1.31 24.73 5.41
C LYS A 117 -2.64 25.36 5.80
N SER A 118 -3.04 25.20 7.06
CA SER A 118 -4.29 25.73 7.61
C SER A 118 -4.23 25.79 9.13
N THR A 119 -5.27 26.33 9.77
CA THR A 119 -5.42 26.35 11.23
C THR A 119 -6.79 25.79 11.59
N LEU A 120 -6.85 24.91 12.58
CA LEU A 120 -8.08 24.31 13.06
C LEU A 120 -9.06 25.41 13.47
N SER A 121 -10.27 25.32 12.92
CA SER A 121 -11.40 26.20 13.20
C SER A 121 -12.68 25.36 13.21
N SER A 122 -13.67 25.76 13.99
CA SER A 122 -14.96 25.07 14.02
C SER A 122 -15.58 25.03 12.63
N ASP A 123 -15.98 23.85 12.17
CA ASP A 123 -16.78 23.72 10.96
C ASP A 123 -18.15 24.38 11.17
N ALA A 124 -18.56 25.27 10.27
CA ALA A 124 -19.85 25.94 10.34
C ALA A 124 -21.04 24.96 10.23
N ALA A 125 -20.81 23.77 9.66
CA ALA A 125 -21.81 22.71 9.60
C ALA A 125 -21.96 21.93 10.93
N ASP A 126 -21.00 22.04 11.86
CA ASP A 126 -21.10 21.43 13.19
C ASP A 126 -21.86 22.36 14.14
N THR A 127 -23.16 22.15 14.23
CA THR A 127 -24.06 22.93 15.09
C THR A 127 -24.28 22.32 16.47
N THR A 128 -23.69 21.14 16.73
CA THR A 128 -23.99 20.35 17.93
C THR A 128 -22.90 20.43 18.98
N ALA A 129 -21.63 20.32 18.57
CA ALA A 129 -20.49 20.37 19.47
C ALA A 129 -19.29 21.08 18.80
N PRO A 130 -19.41 22.38 18.47
CA PRO A 130 -18.38 23.07 17.70
C PRO A 130 -16.98 22.92 18.33
N TYR A 131 -15.98 22.66 17.48
CA TYR A 131 -14.60 22.59 17.92
C TYR A 131 -14.16 23.88 18.63
N THR A 132 -13.44 23.72 19.73
CA THR A 132 -12.92 24.84 20.54
C THR A 132 -11.40 24.79 20.62
N THR A 133 -10.86 23.67 21.10
CA THR A 133 -9.43 23.44 21.27
C THR A 133 -9.10 21.95 21.18
N LEU A 134 -7.83 21.65 20.92
CA LEU A 134 -7.26 20.33 21.19
C LEU A 134 -7.24 20.09 22.71
N SER A 135 -7.72 18.91 23.13
CA SER A 135 -7.80 18.51 24.53
C SER A 135 -7.07 17.20 24.73
N GLY A 136 -6.12 17.18 25.67
CA GLY A 136 -5.32 15.99 26.00
C GLY A 136 -3.81 16.27 26.00
N ALA A 137 -3.05 15.25 26.38
CA ALA A 137 -1.59 15.26 26.42
C ALA A 137 -0.97 14.37 25.33
N SER A 138 -1.74 13.45 24.76
CA SER A 138 -1.29 12.51 23.74
C SER A 138 -2.39 12.32 22.69
N PHE A 139 -1.97 12.21 21.43
CA PHE A 139 -2.86 12.27 20.28
C PHE A 139 -2.51 11.20 19.26
N GLY A 140 -3.53 10.57 18.68
CA GLY A 140 -3.40 9.83 17.42
C GLY A 140 -3.80 10.74 16.26
N VAL A 141 -3.04 10.71 15.17
CA VAL A 141 -3.23 11.56 13.99
C VAL A 141 -3.10 10.69 12.75
N ASP A 142 -4.14 10.63 11.92
CA ASP A 142 -4.14 9.77 10.72
C ASP A 142 -5.17 10.22 9.68
N PHE A 143 -4.92 10.05 8.40
CA PHE A 143 -5.85 10.37 7.31
C PHE A 143 -6.78 9.21 7.00
N ASN A 144 -8.08 9.49 7.02
CA ASN A 144 -9.04 8.60 6.39
C ASN A 144 -8.88 8.69 4.85
N PRO A 145 -8.45 7.63 4.15
CA PRO A 145 -8.19 7.68 2.71
C PRO A 145 -9.45 7.76 1.86
N VAL A 146 -10.62 7.35 2.39
CA VAL A 146 -11.91 7.38 1.68
C VAL A 146 -12.56 8.75 1.79
N ALA A 147 -12.63 9.29 3.01
CA ALA A 147 -13.25 10.59 3.27
C ALA A 147 -12.31 11.76 2.95
N ASP A 148 -11.01 11.49 2.81
CA ASP A 148 -9.95 12.49 2.66
C ASP A 148 -10.03 13.54 3.78
N ARG A 149 -10.06 13.05 5.03
CA ARG A 149 -10.12 13.87 6.24
C ARG A 149 -9.07 13.39 7.23
N LEU A 150 -8.39 14.34 7.85
CA LEU A 150 -7.49 14.04 8.95
C LEU A 150 -8.34 13.73 10.20
N ARG A 151 -8.01 12.64 10.88
CA ARG A 151 -8.55 12.21 12.17
C ARG A 151 -7.58 12.63 13.25
N ILE A 152 -8.09 13.25 14.30
CA ILE A 152 -7.36 13.41 15.56
C ILE A 152 -8.17 12.76 16.67
N VAL A 153 -7.53 11.89 17.44
CA VAL A 153 -8.07 11.35 18.70
C VAL A 153 -7.13 11.67 19.85
N SER A 154 -7.62 11.73 21.08
CA SER A 154 -6.77 12.01 22.25
C SER A 154 -7.04 11.11 23.44
N ASN A 155 -6.09 11.12 24.38
CA ASN A 155 -6.16 10.36 25.63
C ASN A 155 -7.29 10.81 26.57
N THR A 156 -7.97 11.92 26.29
CA THR A 156 -9.15 12.40 27.03
C THR A 156 -10.46 11.99 26.35
N GLY A 157 -10.39 11.26 25.24
CA GLY A 157 -11.54 10.78 24.48
C GLY A 157 -12.05 11.76 23.43
N GLN A 158 -11.33 12.85 23.14
CA GLN A 158 -11.67 13.74 22.02
C GLN A 158 -11.50 12.99 20.70
N SER A 159 -12.41 13.23 19.75
CA SER A 159 -12.37 12.69 18.38
C SER A 159 -12.79 13.78 17.40
N LEU A 160 -11.94 14.10 16.43
CA LEU A 160 -12.12 15.21 15.49
C LEU A 160 -11.94 14.74 14.04
N ARG A 161 -12.71 15.30 13.11
CA ARG A 161 -12.46 15.23 11.66
C ARG A 161 -12.10 16.59 11.13
N ILE A 162 -11.06 16.65 10.32
CA ILE A 162 -10.52 17.91 9.82
C ILE A 162 -10.41 17.87 8.30
N ASN A 163 -10.93 18.90 7.64
CA ASN A 163 -10.55 19.23 6.28
C ASN A 163 -9.26 20.06 6.33
N VAL A 164 -8.13 19.45 5.98
CA VAL A 164 -6.81 20.11 6.09
C VAL A 164 -6.63 21.26 5.12
N ASP A 165 -7.42 21.35 4.04
CA ASP A 165 -7.34 22.45 3.08
C ASP A 165 -7.93 23.75 3.63
N THR A 166 -8.94 23.66 4.50
CA THR A 166 -9.63 24.83 5.07
C THR A 166 -9.41 25.01 6.57
N GLY A 167 -8.99 23.95 7.27
CA GLY A 167 -8.94 23.89 8.73
C GLY A 167 -10.30 23.64 9.39
N ALA A 168 -11.38 23.47 8.62
CA ALA A 168 -12.71 23.18 9.15
C ALA A 168 -12.68 21.86 9.93
N THR A 169 -13.07 21.94 11.20
CA THR A 169 -12.97 20.87 12.19
C THR A 169 -14.34 20.53 12.75
N THR A 170 -14.78 19.30 12.54
CA THR A 170 -15.99 18.71 13.12
C THR A 170 -15.62 17.92 14.36
N THR A 171 -16.35 18.11 15.46
CA THR A 171 -16.24 17.26 16.64
C THR A 171 -17.14 16.04 16.47
N ASP A 172 -16.55 14.84 16.52
CA ASP A 172 -17.29 13.59 16.51
C ASP A 172 -17.64 13.14 17.94
N GLY A 173 -18.40 12.06 18.07
CA GLY A 173 -18.72 11.48 19.38
C GLY A 173 -17.46 11.10 20.16
N ASN A 174 -17.44 11.41 21.46
CA ASN A 174 -16.35 11.04 22.35
C ASN A 174 -16.09 9.54 22.34
N ILE A 175 -14.82 9.15 22.51
CA ILE A 175 -14.44 7.74 22.61
C ILE A 175 -15.23 7.04 23.74
N ASN A 176 -15.81 5.88 23.43
CA ASN A 176 -16.66 5.11 24.34
C ASN A 176 -16.57 3.60 24.07
N GLY A 177 -17.09 2.77 25.00
CA GLY A 177 -17.16 1.31 24.86
C GLY A 177 -15.92 0.53 25.32
N GLY A 178 -14.82 1.22 25.66
CA GLY A 178 -13.63 0.63 26.27
C GLY A 178 -13.73 0.48 27.79
N ALA A 179 -12.62 0.09 28.41
CA ALA A 179 -12.46 0.10 29.87
C ALA A 179 -12.62 1.51 30.47
N ALA A 180 -12.93 1.62 31.76
CA ALA A 180 -13.19 2.91 32.41
C ALA A 180 -12.00 3.90 32.35
N ASN A 181 -10.77 3.38 32.27
CA ASN A 181 -9.52 4.14 32.17
C ASN A 181 -8.97 4.21 30.73
N THR A 182 -9.78 3.90 29.71
CA THR A 182 -9.34 3.90 28.30
C THR A 182 -8.66 5.21 27.94
N ALA A 183 -7.47 5.12 27.36
CA ALA A 183 -6.70 6.26 26.88
C ALA A 183 -6.21 5.98 25.45
N ILE A 184 -7.00 6.41 24.46
CA ILE A 184 -6.61 6.28 23.06
C ILE A 184 -5.53 7.31 22.73
N THR A 185 -4.36 6.83 22.31
CA THR A 185 -3.19 7.68 22.01
C THR A 185 -2.65 7.50 20.61
N ALA A 186 -3.26 6.59 19.85
CA ALA A 186 -2.79 6.13 18.55
C ALA A 186 -4.01 5.71 17.72
N ALA A 187 -4.01 6.09 16.44
CA ALA A 187 -5.08 5.80 15.49
C ALA A 187 -4.45 5.59 14.11
N ALA A 188 -4.99 4.67 13.33
CA ALA A 188 -4.57 4.44 11.95
C ALA A 188 -5.70 3.83 11.12
N TYR A 189 -5.82 4.25 9.86
CA TYR A 189 -6.76 3.70 8.89
C TYR A 189 -6.10 2.64 8.01
N THR A 190 -6.86 1.59 7.66
CA THR A 190 -6.43 0.63 6.63
C THR A 190 -6.58 1.21 5.23
N ASN A 191 -5.89 0.61 4.25
CA ASN A 191 -5.97 0.97 2.83
C ASN A 191 -5.59 2.44 2.57
N SER A 192 -4.56 2.96 3.24
CA SER A 192 -4.10 4.36 3.15
C SER A 192 -3.42 4.72 1.83
N PHE A 193 -4.12 4.48 0.71
CA PHE A 193 -3.70 4.81 -0.65
C PHE A 193 -4.81 5.54 -1.41
N ALA A 194 -4.44 6.35 -2.40
CA ALA A 194 -5.39 7.12 -3.20
C ALA A 194 -6.40 6.22 -3.94
N GLY A 195 -7.68 6.54 -3.87
CA GLY A 195 -8.71 5.83 -4.62
C GLY A 195 -9.13 4.49 -4.01
N THR A 196 -8.81 4.20 -2.75
CA THR A 196 -9.51 3.13 -2.03
C THR A 196 -11.00 3.45 -1.86
N ALA A 197 -11.86 2.43 -1.84
CA ALA A 197 -13.30 2.57 -1.57
C ALA A 197 -13.69 2.19 -0.14
N SER A 198 -12.78 1.58 0.62
CA SER A 198 -13.05 1.12 1.98
C SER A 198 -11.86 1.37 2.90
N THR A 199 -12.17 1.61 4.16
CA THR A 199 -11.19 1.75 5.22
C THR A 199 -11.80 1.35 6.56
N THR A 200 -10.96 0.90 7.48
CA THR A 200 -11.30 0.57 8.87
C THR A 200 -10.39 1.37 9.79
N LEU A 201 -10.96 2.02 10.81
CA LEU A 201 -10.19 2.72 11.83
C LEU A 201 -9.79 1.76 12.94
N TYR A 202 -8.48 1.65 13.18
CA TYR A 202 -7.91 0.99 14.33
C TYR A 202 -7.34 2.01 15.30
N VAL A 203 -7.50 1.75 16.59
CA VAL A 203 -6.97 2.61 17.65
C VAL A 203 -6.32 1.78 18.75
N ILE A 204 -5.34 2.34 19.44
CA ILE A 204 -4.67 1.67 20.55
C ILE A 204 -4.96 2.40 21.86
N ASP A 205 -5.51 1.65 22.81
CA ASP A 205 -5.61 2.04 24.21
C ASP A 205 -4.28 1.78 24.91
N ALA A 206 -3.56 2.86 25.21
CA ALA A 206 -2.26 2.78 25.87
C ALA A 206 -2.36 2.40 27.34
N ALA A 207 -3.49 2.67 28.01
CA ALA A 207 -3.65 2.35 29.43
C ALA A 207 -3.78 0.85 29.67
N ASN A 208 -4.38 0.13 28.72
CA ASN A 208 -4.67 -1.30 28.83
C ASN A 208 -3.98 -2.16 27.76
N ALA A 209 -3.05 -1.58 26.98
CA ALA A 209 -2.34 -2.26 25.89
C ALA A 209 -3.27 -3.08 24.98
N THR A 210 -4.34 -2.44 24.50
CA THR A 210 -5.41 -3.10 23.73
C THR A 210 -5.60 -2.40 22.38
N LEU A 211 -5.60 -3.18 21.30
CA LEU A 211 -6.03 -2.74 19.98
C LEU A 211 -7.56 -2.83 19.90
N TYR A 212 -8.19 -1.78 19.38
CA TYR A 212 -9.62 -1.74 19.10
C TYR A 212 -9.88 -1.39 17.64
N THR A 213 -11.01 -1.85 17.12
CA THR A 213 -11.64 -1.22 15.96
C THR A 213 -12.57 -0.11 16.46
N GLN A 214 -12.50 1.08 15.88
CA GLN A 214 -13.45 2.15 16.18
C GLN A 214 -14.56 2.19 15.12
N ASN A 215 -15.73 1.66 15.46
CA ASN A 215 -16.83 1.46 14.52
C ASN A 215 -18.22 1.64 15.19
N PRO A 216 -19.07 2.57 14.70
CA PRO A 216 -18.77 3.59 13.68
C PRO A 216 -17.71 4.58 14.16
N PRO A 217 -16.77 5.01 13.29
CA PRO A 217 -15.68 5.91 13.69
C PRO A 217 -16.19 7.23 14.26
N ASN A 218 -17.24 7.82 13.66
CA ASN A 218 -17.74 9.13 14.06
C ASN A 218 -18.56 9.10 15.37
N ASN A 219 -18.91 7.90 15.85
CA ASN A 219 -19.58 7.72 17.15
C ASN A 219 -18.58 7.54 18.29
N GLY A 220 -17.28 7.39 18.01
CA GLY A 220 -16.25 7.11 19.01
C GLY A 220 -16.32 5.69 19.60
N THR A 221 -17.19 4.82 19.09
CA THR A 221 -17.46 3.51 19.68
C THR A 221 -16.33 2.52 19.40
N LEU A 222 -15.75 1.99 20.48
CA LEU A 222 -14.72 0.95 20.44
C LEU A 222 -15.37 -0.43 20.45
N VAL A 223 -14.93 -1.30 19.55
CA VAL A 223 -15.38 -2.69 19.42
C VAL A 223 -14.19 -3.61 19.17
N ASN A 224 -14.42 -4.93 19.31
CA ASN A 224 -13.43 -5.97 19.05
C ASN A 224 -12.09 -5.76 19.80
N PRO A 225 -12.09 -5.70 21.14
CA PRO A 225 -10.85 -5.57 21.91
C PRO A 225 -9.91 -6.75 21.65
N VAL A 226 -8.67 -6.45 21.26
CA VAL A 226 -7.60 -7.44 21.14
C VAL A 226 -6.41 -6.99 21.99
N PRO A 227 -6.12 -7.65 23.12
CA PRO A 227 -4.91 -7.38 23.90
C PRO A 227 -3.67 -7.56 23.05
N LEU A 228 -2.74 -6.60 23.08
CA LEU A 228 -1.57 -6.55 22.20
C LEU A 228 -0.62 -7.73 22.38
N GLY A 229 -0.70 -8.43 23.53
CA GLY A 229 0.18 -9.56 23.86
C GLY A 229 1.53 -9.16 24.44
N VAL A 230 1.76 -7.86 24.63
CA VAL A 230 2.95 -7.29 25.27
C VAL A 230 2.53 -6.37 26.41
N ALA A 231 3.35 -6.31 27.47
CA ALA A 231 3.14 -5.39 28.59
C ALA A 231 3.65 -3.98 28.26
N ALA A 232 3.01 -3.33 27.29
CA ALA A 232 3.35 -1.97 26.91
C ALA A 232 2.95 -0.98 28.01
N THR A 233 3.93 -0.21 28.50
CA THR A 233 3.69 0.85 29.50
C THR A 233 3.42 2.20 28.85
N ALA A 234 3.67 2.33 27.54
CA ALA A 234 3.34 3.48 26.73
C ALA A 234 3.23 3.07 25.25
N VAL A 235 2.33 3.73 24.52
CA VAL A 235 2.18 3.64 23.07
C VAL A 235 2.39 5.05 22.54
N GLY A 236 3.49 5.26 21.80
CA GLY A 236 3.89 6.59 21.35
C GLY A 236 3.37 6.95 19.95
N ALA A 237 3.06 5.93 19.14
CA ALA A 237 2.58 6.12 17.78
C ALA A 237 2.04 4.81 17.17
N PHE A 238 1.20 4.92 16.15
CA PHE A 238 0.67 3.81 15.36
C PHE A 238 0.29 4.30 13.97
N ASP A 239 0.60 3.52 12.94
CA ASP A 239 0.22 3.78 11.55
C ASP A 239 0.19 2.43 10.78
N ILE A 240 -0.51 2.34 9.65
CA ILE A 240 -0.77 1.11 8.90
C ILE A 240 -0.22 1.24 7.47
N ASP A 241 0.56 0.25 7.04
CA ASP A 241 1.09 0.22 5.68
C ASP A 241 -0.04 -0.03 4.67
N ALA A 242 -0.26 0.94 3.78
CA ALA A 242 -1.30 0.88 2.76
C ALA A 242 -1.16 -0.30 1.77
N ARG A 243 0.04 -0.87 1.62
CA ARG A 243 0.32 -1.95 0.66
C ARG A 243 -0.17 -3.31 1.14
N ASN A 244 -0.13 -3.56 2.45
CA ASN A 244 -0.41 -4.88 3.03
C ASN A 244 -1.24 -4.85 4.32
N ASN A 245 -1.64 -3.66 4.80
CA ASN A 245 -2.34 -3.42 6.06
C ASN A 245 -1.64 -3.98 7.32
N THR A 246 -0.32 -4.11 7.28
CA THR A 246 0.47 -4.36 8.50
C THR A 246 0.51 -3.08 9.31
N GLY A 247 0.05 -3.13 10.57
CA GLY A 247 0.19 -2.02 11.50
C GLY A 247 1.62 -1.94 12.05
N TYR A 248 2.10 -0.74 12.33
CA TYR A 248 3.37 -0.48 12.97
C TYR A 248 3.17 0.45 14.16
N ALA A 249 3.50 -0.03 15.36
CA ALA A 249 3.35 0.70 16.59
C ALA A 249 4.71 0.93 17.25
N VAL A 250 4.90 2.14 17.80
CA VAL A 250 6.04 2.41 18.68
C VAL A 250 5.58 2.26 20.12
N MET A 251 6.11 1.26 20.82
CA MET A 251 5.71 0.94 22.19
C MET A 251 6.92 0.87 23.12
N THR A 252 6.69 1.20 24.39
CA THR A 252 7.67 1.00 25.45
C THR A 252 7.32 -0.27 26.22
N VAL A 253 8.20 -1.27 26.18
CA VAL A 253 8.06 -2.53 26.92
C VAL A 253 9.33 -2.76 27.72
N GLY A 254 9.20 -3.00 29.03
CA GLY A 254 10.37 -3.16 29.90
C GLY A 254 11.32 -1.95 29.92
N GLY A 255 10.78 -0.74 29.72
CA GLY A 255 11.57 0.50 29.64
C GLY A 255 12.28 0.74 28.31
N VAL A 256 12.14 -0.16 27.33
CA VAL A 256 12.76 -0.04 26.01
C VAL A 256 11.71 0.35 24.97
N ARG A 257 11.96 1.44 24.25
CA ARG A 257 11.13 1.86 23.11
C ARG A 257 11.50 1.02 21.89
N SER A 258 10.50 0.38 21.29
CA SER A 258 10.71 -0.46 20.12
C SER A 258 9.59 -0.29 19.11
N LEU A 259 9.93 -0.54 17.84
CA LEU A 259 8.97 -0.74 16.77
C LEU A 259 8.41 -2.15 16.87
N TYR A 260 7.10 -2.27 16.77
CA TYR A 260 6.37 -3.52 16.69
C TYR A 260 5.54 -3.53 15.41
N SER A 261 5.49 -4.68 14.75
CA SER A 261 4.44 -4.95 13.76
C SER A 261 3.19 -5.42 14.49
N VAL A 262 2.02 -5.06 13.98
CA VAL A 262 0.71 -5.39 14.55
C VAL A 262 -0.12 -6.07 13.47
N ASN A 263 -0.42 -7.35 13.66
CA ASN A 263 -1.33 -8.09 12.78
C ASN A 263 -2.79 -7.72 13.12
N LEU A 264 -3.42 -6.90 12.28
CA LEU A 264 -4.78 -6.39 12.50
C LEU A 264 -5.88 -7.46 12.43
N SER A 265 -5.57 -8.64 11.87
CA SER A 265 -6.48 -9.78 11.75
C SER A 265 -6.35 -10.81 12.88
N ALA A 266 -5.34 -10.67 13.74
CA ALA A 266 -5.11 -11.63 14.81
C ALA A 266 -6.16 -11.49 15.92
N ALA A 267 -6.68 -12.63 16.38
CA ALA A 267 -7.64 -12.67 17.49
C ALA A 267 -7.00 -12.47 18.88
N THR A 268 -5.69 -12.69 18.99
CA THR A 268 -4.92 -12.56 20.24
C THR A 268 -3.47 -12.18 19.93
N ALA A 269 -2.84 -11.39 20.82
CA ALA A 269 -1.42 -11.08 20.77
C ALA A 269 -0.91 -10.62 19.38
N PRO A 270 -1.52 -9.58 18.78
CA PRO A 270 -1.20 -9.13 17.43
C PRO A 270 0.20 -8.50 17.30
N ALA A 271 0.83 -8.08 18.40
CA ALA A 271 2.10 -7.36 18.36
C ALA A 271 3.30 -8.32 18.31
N THR A 272 4.22 -8.06 17.39
CA THR A 272 5.52 -8.73 17.27
C THR A 272 6.63 -7.71 17.28
N LEU A 273 7.65 -7.90 18.12
CA LEU A 273 8.81 -7.01 18.19
C LEU A 273 9.56 -7.02 16.86
N VAL A 274 9.81 -5.84 16.29
CA VAL A 274 10.61 -5.67 15.07
C VAL A 274 12.03 -5.28 15.46
N VAL A 275 12.20 -4.12 16.10
CA VAL A 275 13.52 -3.59 16.48
C VAL A 275 13.39 -2.54 17.58
N ALA A 276 14.41 -2.42 18.43
CA ALA A 276 14.51 -1.28 19.36
C ALA A 276 14.77 0.01 18.57
N ILE A 277 14.08 1.09 18.92
CA ILE A 277 14.30 2.41 18.30
C ILE A 277 15.33 3.16 19.15
N GLY A 278 16.42 3.61 18.53
CA GLY A 278 17.41 4.46 19.18
C GLY A 278 16.89 5.88 19.43
N GLY A 279 17.64 6.71 20.16
CA GLY A 279 17.40 8.17 20.19
C GLY A 279 16.95 8.77 21.53
N GLY A 280 16.68 7.97 22.57
CA GLY A 280 16.51 8.43 23.97
C GLY A 280 15.35 9.40 24.27
N GLU A 281 14.71 9.95 23.25
CA GLU A 281 13.60 10.90 23.33
C GLU A 281 12.24 10.18 23.24
N ASP A 282 11.20 10.82 23.77
CA ASP A 282 9.82 10.38 23.55
C ASP A 282 9.42 10.53 22.07
N VAL A 283 8.56 9.62 21.63
CA VAL A 283 7.96 9.57 20.30
C VAL A 283 6.52 10.05 20.39
N ARG A 284 6.12 10.89 19.44
CA ARG A 284 4.77 11.47 19.31
C ARG A 284 4.04 11.05 18.04
N GLY A 285 4.73 10.42 17.10
CA GLY A 285 4.12 10.02 15.84
C GLY A 285 5.02 9.07 15.06
N ILE A 286 4.38 8.28 14.22
CA ILE A 286 4.98 7.47 13.17
C ILE A 286 4.16 7.77 11.93
N ALA A 287 4.84 8.03 10.81
CA ALA A 287 4.19 8.21 9.53
C ALA A 287 4.87 7.30 8.51
N LEU A 288 4.06 6.46 7.89
CA LEU A 288 4.41 5.53 6.87
C LEU A 288 4.22 6.23 5.53
N LYS A 289 5.30 6.46 4.78
CA LYS A 289 5.19 7.01 3.42
C LYS A 289 4.26 6.14 2.60
N THR A 290 3.17 6.75 2.13
CA THR A 290 2.16 6.10 1.32
C THR A 290 2.72 5.75 -0.06
N PRO A 291 2.23 4.68 -0.69
CA PRO A 291 2.56 4.41 -2.08
C PRO A 291 2.09 5.56 -2.96
N SER A 292 2.72 5.69 -4.13
CA SER A 292 2.22 6.58 -5.17
C SER A 292 0.78 6.21 -5.53
N ALA A 293 0.02 7.18 -6.05
CA ALA A 293 -1.33 6.93 -6.53
C ALA A 293 -1.34 5.69 -7.46
N PRO A 294 -2.27 4.74 -7.27
CA PRO A 294 -2.30 3.52 -8.05
C PRO A 294 -2.42 3.83 -9.54
N LEU A 295 -1.72 3.04 -10.36
CA LEU A 295 -1.82 3.10 -11.82
C LEU A 295 -2.35 1.77 -12.34
N ALA A 296 -3.33 1.83 -13.22
CA ALA A 296 -3.79 0.67 -13.98
C ALA A 296 -3.07 0.64 -15.34
N HIS A 297 -2.51 -0.51 -15.68
CA HIS A 297 -1.92 -0.83 -16.96
C HIS A 297 -2.89 -1.73 -17.73
N GLY A 298 -3.31 -1.29 -18.91
CA GLY A 298 -4.19 -2.06 -19.78
C GLY A 298 -3.47 -2.54 -21.03
N LEU A 299 -3.57 -3.83 -21.33
CA LEU A 299 -3.19 -4.37 -22.64
C LEU A 299 -4.39 -4.21 -23.58
N THR A 300 -4.21 -3.51 -24.71
CA THR A 300 -5.29 -3.26 -25.66
C THR A 300 -5.36 -4.32 -26.77
N ASP A 301 -6.52 -4.42 -27.44
CA ASP A 301 -6.74 -5.34 -28.57
C ASP A 301 -5.75 -5.15 -29.73
N ASP A 302 -5.32 -3.91 -29.94
CA ASP A 302 -4.39 -3.52 -31.00
C ASP A 302 -2.91 -3.61 -30.56
N GLY A 303 -2.62 -4.27 -29.43
CA GLY A 303 -1.26 -4.58 -28.99
C GLY A 303 -0.52 -3.36 -28.42
N ARG A 304 -1.25 -2.48 -27.72
CA ARG A 304 -0.69 -1.31 -27.05
C ARG A 304 -0.78 -1.48 -25.54
N LEU A 305 0.08 -0.77 -24.84
CA LEU A 305 0.01 -0.63 -23.39
C LEU A 305 -0.53 0.77 -23.09
N VAL A 306 -1.70 0.83 -22.45
CA VAL A 306 -2.25 2.06 -21.90
C VAL A 306 -2.01 2.13 -20.40
N THR A 307 -1.92 3.33 -19.86
CA THR A 307 -1.86 3.54 -18.41
C THR A 307 -2.83 4.65 -18.02
N PHE A 308 -3.54 4.49 -16.92
CA PHE A 308 -4.49 5.48 -16.39
C PHE A 308 -4.64 5.33 -14.87
N LYS A 309 -5.11 6.38 -14.21
CA LYS A 309 -5.50 6.33 -12.79
C LYS A 309 -6.87 5.67 -12.65
N PRO A 310 -7.07 4.74 -11.71
CA PRO A 310 -8.39 4.14 -11.46
C PRO A 310 -9.50 5.15 -11.13
N ALA A 311 -9.17 6.31 -10.56
CA ALA A 311 -10.14 7.36 -10.26
C ALA A 311 -10.60 8.15 -11.50
N THR A 312 -9.80 8.15 -12.58
CA THR A 312 -10.09 8.89 -13.82
C THR A 312 -9.77 8.02 -15.05
N PRO A 313 -10.38 6.83 -15.20
CA PRO A 313 -10.03 5.89 -16.26
C PRO A 313 -10.39 6.41 -17.66
N ASN A 314 -11.27 7.41 -17.73
CA ASN A 314 -11.60 8.10 -18.98
C ASN A 314 -10.49 8.98 -19.53
N THR A 315 -9.39 9.17 -18.79
CA THR A 315 -8.20 9.89 -19.23
C THR A 315 -6.99 8.95 -19.17
N LEU A 316 -6.35 8.72 -20.31
CA LEU A 316 -5.11 7.94 -20.36
C LEU A 316 -3.92 8.83 -20.01
N ASP A 317 -3.09 8.37 -19.07
CA ASP A 317 -1.80 8.99 -18.75
C ASP A 317 -0.72 8.58 -19.78
N ALA A 318 -0.83 7.37 -20.35
CA ALA A 318 0.05 6.88 -21.42
C ALA A 318 -0.69 5.96 -22.39
N ASN A 319 -0.22 5.92 -23.64
CA ASN A 319 -0.70 5.01 -24.68
C ASN A 319 0.43 4.70 -25.66
N VAL A 320 1.16 3.61 -25.43
CA VAL A 320 2.39 3.26 -26.17
C VAL A 320 2.25 1.94 -26.92
N ALA A 321 2.83 1.87 -28.12
CA ALA A 321 2.88 0.61 -28.86
C ALA A 321 3.83 -0.37 -28.18
N ILE A 322 3.45 -1.65 -28.13
CA ILE A 322 4.36 -2.68 -27.63
C ILE A 322 5.37 -3.03 -28.74
N THR A 323 6.65 -3.06 -28.39
CA THR A 323 7.76 -3.36 -29.30
C THR A 323 8.61 -4.51 -28.74
N GLY A 324 9.50 -5.10 -29.54
CA GLY A 324 10.31 -6.25 -29.12
C GLY A 324 9.64 -7.62 -29.31
N LEU A 325 8.44 -7.65 -29.91
CA LEU A 325 7.75 -8.87 -30.33
C LEU A 325 8.20 -9.31 -31.74
N ALA A 326 8.18 -10.61 -32.00
CA ALA A 326 8.41 -11.18 -33.33
C ALA A 326 7.25 -10.83 -34.29
N SER A 327 7.48 -10.98 -35.59
CA SER A 327 6.45 -10.72 -36.59
C SER A 327 5.22 -11.64 -36.37
N GLY A 328 4.04 -11.04 -36.24
CA GLY A 328 2.78 -11.77 -35.98
C GLY A 328 2.60 -12.24 -34.53
N GLU A 329 3.55 -11.99 -33.64
CA GLU A 329 3.42 -12.27 -32.22
C GLU A 329 2.65 -11.16 -31.51
N ARG A 330 1.74 -11.55 -30.62
CA ARG A 330 1.01 -10.64 -29.74
C ARG A 330 1.17 -11.06 -28.28
N LEU A 331 0.93 -10.14 -27.36
CA LEU A 331 0.70 -10.52 -25.96
C LEU A 331 -0.70 -11.08 -25.79
N LEU A 332 -0.82 -12.06 -24.90
CA LEU A 332 -2.08 -12.69 -24.50
C LEU A 332 -2.59 -12.12 -23.18
N GLY A 333 -1.71 -11.62 -22.33
CA GLY A 333 -2.03 -10.97 -21.06
C GLY A 333 -0.77 -10.44 -20.38
N ILE A 334 -0.96 -9.67 -19.32
CA ILE A 334 0.07 -8.97 -18.56
C ILE A 334 -0.24 -9.01 -17.06
N ASP A 335 0.80 -9.05 -16.24
CA ASP A 335 0.65 -8.81 -14.80
C ASP A 335 1.93 -8.31 -14.16
N ILE A 336 1.84 -7.66 -13.00
CA ILE A 336 2.96 -7.18 -12.21
C ILE A 336 3.34 -8.24 -11.18
N ARG A 337 4.57 -8.73 -11.25
CA ARG A 337 5.06 -9.70 -10.28
C ARG A 337 5.25 -9.05 -8.91
N PRO A 338 4.56 -9.47 -7.84
CA PRO A 338 4.66 -8.83 -6.53
C PRO A 338 6.07 -8.83 -5.92
N LYS A 339 6.90 -9.81 -6.28
CA LYS A 339 8.26 -9.99 -5.76
C LYS A 339 9.28 -8.96 -6.27
N ASP A 340 9.18 -8.54 -7.53
CA ASP A 340 10.16 -7.63 -8.16
C ASP A 340 9.53 -6.33 -8.70
N GLY A 341 8.19 -6.25 -8.74
CA GLY A 341 7.46 -5.07 -9.20
C GLY A 341 7.56 -4.80 -10.70
N LEU A 342 8.06 -5.76 -11.49
CA LEU A 342 8.15 -5.63 -12.94
C LEU A 342 6.83 -6.06 -13.61
N LEU A 343 6.47 -5.38 -14.69
CA LEU A 343 5.36 -5.76 -15.56
C LEU A 343 5.82 -6.90 -16.48
N TYR A 344 5.22 -8.07 -16.34
CA TYR A 344 5.43 -9.22 -17.22
C TYR A 344 4.30 -9.32 -18.23
N GLY A 345 4.57 -9.97 -19.35
CA GLY A 345 3.56 -10.41 -20.31
C GLY A 345 3.90 -11.78 -20.85
N ILE A 346 2.86 -12.49 -21.28
CA ILE A 346 2.99 -13.76 -21.98
C ILE A 346 2.52 -13.61 -23.42
N SER A 347 3.28 -14.16 -24.36
CA SER A 347 3.00 -14.00 -25.79
C SER A 347 2.32 -15.20 -26.42
N SER A 348 1.76 -14.99 -27.62
CA SER A 348 1.13 -16.03 -28.44
C SER A 348 2.09 -17.13 -28.91
N THR A 349 3.40 -16.91 -28.80
CA THR A 349 4.44 -17.89 -29.11
C THR A 349 5.05 -18.53 -27.86
N GLY A 350 4.47 -18.27 -26.68
CA GLY A 350 4.95 -18.83 -25.41
C GLY A 350 6.21 -18.15 -24.89
N ARG A 351 6.52 -16.92 -25.30
CA ARG A 351 7.59 -16.14 -24.68
C ARG A 351 7.06 -15.42 -23.45
N ILE A 352 7.87 -15.39 -22.41
CA ILE A 352 7.65 -14.56 -21.23
C ILE A 352 8.53 -13.33 -21.40
N VAL A 353 7.93 -12.15 -21.33
CA VAL A 353 8.63 -10.87 -21.50
C VAL A 353 8.44 -10.01 -20.26
N THR A 354 9.42 -9.14 -19.98
CA THR A 354 9.21 -7.96 -19.13
C THR A 354 8.97 -6.74 -20.01
N ILE A 355 8.09 -5.84 -19.61
CA ILE A 355 7.66 -4.69 -20.41
C ILE A 355 7.99 -3.40 -19.65
N ASN A 356 8.68 -2.48 -20.31
CA ASN A 356 8.85 -1.13 -19.77
C ASN A 356 7.55 -0.34 -19.99
N ALA A 357 6.81 -0.06 -18.90
CA ALA A 357 5.49 0.56 -19.00
C ALA A 357 5.48 1.97 -19.63
N GLY A 358 6.60 2.71 -19.59
CA GLY A 358 6.69 4.04 -20.17
C GLY A 358 6.99 4.06 -21.67
N THR A 359 7.61 3.01 -22.20
CA THR A 359 8.05 2.94 -23.61
C THR A 359 7.38 1.83 -24.43
N GLY A 360 6.77 0.84 -23.77
CA GLY A 360 6.22 -0.35 -24.42
C GLY A 360 7.28 -1.36 -24.88
N ALA A 361 8.56 -1.15 -24.57
CA ALA A 361 9.63 -2.08 -24.94
C ALA A 361 9.52 -3.39 -24.16
N ALA A 362 9.27 -4.50 -24.86
CA ALA A 362 9.27 -5.84 -24.30
C ALA A 362 10.67 -6.48 -24.45
N THR A 363 11.16 -7.09 -23.37
CA THR A 363 12.43 -7.84 -23.34
C THR A 363 12.14 -9.27 -22.95
N VAL A 364 12.64 -10.23 -23.72
CA VAL A 364 12.45 -11.67 -23.42
C VAL A 364 13.17 -12.01 -22.11
N LYS A 365 12.43 -12.65 -21.21
CA LYS A 365 12.93 -13.19 -19.95
C LYS A 365 13.18 -14.69 -20.07
N SER A 366 12.22 -15.43 -20.60
CA SER A 366 12.25 -16.89 -20.75
C SER A 366 11.22 -17.36 -21.78
N THR A 367 11.12 -18.66 -22.01
CA THR A 367 10.14 -19.25 -22.95
C THR A 367 9.53 -20.49 -22.29
N LEU A 368 8.23 -20.68 -22.47
CA LEU A 368 7.51 -21.81 -21.89
C LEU A 368 8.11 -23.13 -22.34
N SER A 369 8.28 -24.03 -21.39
CA SER A 369 8.72 -25.40 -21.57
C SER A 369 8.00 -26.29 -20.58
N ALA A 370 7.80 -27.56 -20.93
CA ALA A 370 7.23 -28.53 -20.01
C ALA A 370 8.07 -28.61 -18.73
N ASP A 371 7.42 -28.47 -17.58
CA ASP A 371 8.07 -28.78 -16.31
C ASP A 371 8.37 -30.28 -16.26
N ALA A 372 9.65 -30.63 -16.07
CA ALA A 372 10.07 -32.03 -15.99
C ALA A 372 9.45 -32.77 -14.78
N ALA A 373 8.96 -32.04 -13.78
CA ALA A 373 8.24 -32.61 -12.65
C ALA A 373 6.76 -32.92 -12.95
N ASP A 374 6.18 -32.38 -14.04
CA ASP A 374 4.82 -32.68 -14.45
C ASP A 374 4.81 -33.96 -15.31
N THR A 375 4.58 -35.09 -14.65
CA THR A 375 4.47 -36.40 -15.33
C THR A 375 3.04 -36.76 -15.71
N THR A 376 2.06 -35.90 -15.41
CA THR A 376 0.63 -36.19 -15.57
C THR A 376 0.06 -35.61 -16.86
N ALA A 377 0.34 -34.34 -17.13
CA ALA A 377 -0.16 -33.65 -18.31
C ALA A 377 0.88 -32.63 -18.81
N PRO A 378 2.06 -33.07 -19.28
CA PRO A 378 3.14 -32.18 -19.67
C PRO A 378 2.68 -31.07 -20.62
N TYR A 379 3.08 -29.83 -20.36
CA TYR A 379 2.77 -28.69 -21.21
C TYR A 379 3.24 -28.93 -22.65
N THR A 380 2.36 -28.63 -23.61
CA THR A 380 2.64 -28.74 -25.05
C THR A 380 2.53 -27.40 -25.76
N ALA A 381 1.42 -26.70 -25.56
CA ALA A 381 1.16 -25.37 -26.12
C ALA A 381 0.14 -24.61 -25.26
N ILE A 382 0.12 -23.29 -25.39
CA ILE A 382 -0.98 -22.47 -24.88
C ILE A 382 -2.22 -22.68 -25.77
N ALA A 383 -3.39 -22.88 -25.15
CA ALA A 383 -4.64 -23.13 -25.83
C ALA A 383 -5.73 -22.12 -25.42
N GLY A 384 -6.38 -21.50 -26.41
CA GLY A 384 -7.46 -20.55 -26.21
C GLY A 384 -7.39 -19.33 -27.13
N SER A 385 -8.37 -18.45 -27.03
CA SER A 385 -8.43 -17.17 -27.73
C SER A 385 -8.43 -15.96 -26.79
N ALA A 386 -8.89 -16.16 -25.55
CA ALA A 386 -8.92 -15.19 -24.46
C ALA A 386 -8.27 -15.83 -23.22
N PHE A 387 -7.59 -15.02 -22.41
CA PHE A 387 -6.72 -15.52 -21.35
C PHE A 387 -6.80 -14.63 -20.11
N ALA A 388 -6.81 -15.26 -18.94
CA ALA A 388 -6.45 -14.62 -17.68
C ALA A 388 -4.97 -14.83 -17.39
N VAL A 389 -4.27 -13.80 -16.94
CA VAL A 389 -2.84 -13.84 -16.60
C VAL A 389 -2.61 -13.11 -15.29
N ASP A 390 -2.14 -13.81 -14.25
CA ASP A 390 -1.96 -13.19 -12.94
C ASP A 390 -0.92 -13.94 -12.08
N PHE A 391 -0.16 -13.24 -11.25
CA PHE A 391 0.84 -13.83 -10.37
C PHE A 391 0.22 -14.30 -9.06
N ASN A 392 0.43 -15.57 -8.74
CA ASN A 392 0.25 -16.05 -7.38
C ASN A 392 1.37 -15.45 -6.49
N PRO A 393 1.06 -14.55 -5.53
CA PRO A 393 2.07 -13.86 -4.73
C PRO A 393 2.75 -14.78 -3.70
N VAL A 394 2.09 -15.88 -3.30
CA VAL A 394 2.63 -16.85 -2.32
C VAL A 394 3.58 -17.83 -3.01
N ALA A 395 3.16 -18.41 -4.12
CA ALA A 395 3.94 -19.40 -4.86
C ALA A 395 5.01 -18.77 -5.75
N ASP A 396 4.91 -17.46 -6.02
CA ASP A 396 5.76 -16.74 -6.97
C ASP A 396 5.72 -17.42 -8.36
N ARG A 397 4.50 -17.66 -8.85
CA ARG A 397 4.23 -18.32 -10.13
C ARG A 397 3.19 -17.54 -10.92
N LEU A 398 3.41 -17.40 -12.22
CA LEU A 398 2.42 -16.84 -13.13
C LEU A 398 1.36 -17.90 -13.42
N ARG A 399 0.09 -17.56 -13.21
CA ARG A 399 -1.08 -18.34 -13.59
C ARG A 399 -1.53 -17.85 -14.96
N VAL A 400 -1.78 -18.79 -15.87
CA VAL A 400 -2.42 -18.50 -17.16
C VAL A 400 -3.60 -19.43 -17.34
N ILE A 401 -4.79 -18.88 -17.54
CA ILE A 401 -6.01 -19.64 -17.77
C ILE A 401 -6.57 -19.27 -19.14
N GLY A 402 -6.69 -20.24 -20.04
CA GLY A 402 -7.32 -20.04 -21.33
C GLY A 402 -8.84 -20.24 -21.24
N ASN A 403 -9.58 -19.52 -22.07
CA ASN A 403 -11.06 -19.62 -22.17
C ASN A 403 -11.59 -21.01 -22.58
N THR A 404 -10.70 -21.94 -22.96
CA THR A 404 -11.02 -23.35 -23.22
C THR A 404 -10.87 -24.24 -21.98
N GLY A 405 -10.50 -23.65 -20.84
CA GLY A 405 -10.33 -24.33 -19.55
C GLY A 405 -8.91 -24.80 -19.25
N GLN A 406 -7.93 -24.59 -20.12
CA GLN A 406 -6.52 -24.86 -19.81
C GLN A 406 -6.06 -23.96 -18.66
N SER A 407 -5.40 -24.54 -17.66
CA SER A 407 -4.84 -23.81 -16.51
C SER A 407 -3.37 -24.16 -16.35
N LEU A 408 -2.50 -23.15 -16.39
CA LEU A 408 -1.04 -23.31 -16.36
C LEU A 408 -0.43 -22.59 -15.15
N ARG A 409 0.54 -23.22 -14.49
CA ARG A 409 1.45 -22.57 -13.53
C ARG A 409 2.83 -22.48 -14.12
N ILE A 410 3.39 -21.28 -14.09
CA ILE A 410 4.62 -20.95 -14.82
C ILE A 410 5.64 -20.35 -13.86
N ASN A 411 6.85 -20.92 -13.86
CA ASN A 411 8.01 -20.28 -13.26
C ASN A 411 8.63 -19.33 -14.28
N VAL A 412 8.41 -18.02 -14.11
CA VAL A 412 8.85 -17.00 -15.08
C VAL A 412 10.36 -16.87 -15.22
N ASP A 413 11.13 -17.33 -14.23
CA ASP A 413 12.59 -17.26 -14.29
C ASP A 413 13.20 -18.39 -15.14
N THR A 414 12.48 -19.50 -15.32
CA THR A 414 12.98 -20.69 -16.04
C THR A 414 12.13 -21.06 -17.26
N GLY A 415 10.88 -20.62 -17.32
CA GLY A 415 9.90 -21.05 -18.31
C GLY A 415 9.26 -22.42 -18.02
N ALA A 416 9.66 -23.10 -16.94
CA ALA A 416 9.05 -24.38 -16.55
C ALA A 416 7.54 -24.19 -16.29
N THR A 417 6.73 -24.96 -17.00
CA THR A 417 5.27 -24.84 -17.05
C THR A 417 4.61 -26.16 -16.67
N THR A 418 3.83 -26.13 -15.59
CA THR A 418 2.99 -27.23 -15.12
C THR A 418 1.57 -27.03 -15.63
N THR A 419 0.94 -28.09 -16.17
CA THR A 419 -0.49 -28.07 -16.48
C THR A 419 -1.27 -28.53 -15.26
N ASP A 420 -2.15 -27.66 -14.74
CA ASP A 420 -3.04 -27.99 -13.62
C ASP A 420 -4.37 -28.60 -14.13
N GLY A 421 -5.25 -28.96 -13.20
CA GLY A 421 -6.60 -29.41 -13.53
C GLY A 421 -7.35 -28.41 -14.40
N THR A 422 -8.10 -28.92 -15.39
CA THR A 422 -8.91 -28.08 -16.28
C THR A 422 -9.98 -27.35 -15.49
N ILE A 423 -10.25 -26.10 -15.86
CA ILE A 423 -11.32 -25.30 -15.24
C ILE A 423 -12.65 -26.07 -15.33
N ASN A 424 -13.32 -26.19 -14.19
CA ASN A 424 -14.54 -26.98 -14.06
C ASN A 424 -15.52 -26.35 -13.06
N ARG A 425 -16.82 -26.59 -13.29
CA ARG A 425 -17.92 -26.25 -12.40
C ARG A 425 -19.04 -27.26 -12.63
N ALA A 426 -19.84 -27.53 -11.60
CA ALA A 426 -21.08 -28.28 -11.78
C ALA A 426 -22.02 -27.54 -12.76
N GLY A 427 -22.52 -28.24 -13.77
CA GLY A 427 -23.42 -27.68 -14.78
C GLY A 427 -22.70 -27.29 -16.07
N ALA A 428 -22.97 -26.09 -16.58
CA ALA A 428 -22.35 -25.58 -17.80
C ALA A 428 -20.85 -25.34 -17.58
N LEU A 429 -20.04 -25.65 -18.60
CA LEU A 429 -18.60 -25.40 -18.55
C LEU A 429 -18.33 -23.89 -18.47
N PRO A 430 -17.54 -23.43 -17.48
CA PRO A 430 -17.15 -22.03 -17.36
C PRO A 430 -16.32 -21.54 -18.53
N VAL A 431 -16.40 -20.25 -18.82
CA VAL A 431 -15.52 -19.54 -19.76
C VAL A 431 -14.78 -18.44 -19.01
N VAL A 432 -13.64 -18.80 -18.42
CA VAL A 432 -12.78 -17.85 -17.70
C VAL A 432 -12.00 -17.01 -18.69
N THR A 433 -12.11 -15.70 -18.59
CA THR A 433 -11.35 -14.76 -19.43
C THR A 433 -10.55 -13.75 -18.62
N ALA A 434 -10.76 -13.66 -17.31
CA ALA A 434 -9.98 -12.85 -16.40
C ALA A 434 -9.93 -13.53 -15.03
N ALA A 435 -8.82 -13.38 -14.31
CA ALA A 435 -8.63 -13.94 -13.00
C ALA A 435 -7.58 -13.14 -12.24
N ALA A 436 -7.69 -13.08 -10.92
CA ALA A 436 -6.77 -12.32 -10.07
C ALA A 436 -6.58 -12.98 -8.70
N TYR A 437 -5.35 -12.94 -8.19
CA TYR A 437 -5.02 -13.36 -6.83
C TYR A 437 -5.19 -12.21 -5.83
N THR A 438 -5.65 -12.54 -4.62
CA THR A 438 -5.64 -11.59 -3.49
C THR A 438 -4.25 -11.47 -2.86
N ASN A 439 -4.07 -10.39 -2.09
CA ASN A 439 -2.85 -10.08 -1.34
C ASN A 439 -1.61 -9.97 -2.24
N SER A 440 -1.75 -9.29 -3.39
CA SER A 440 -0.70 -9.09 -4.40
C SER A 440 0.42 -8.15 -3.93
N TYR A 441 1.14 -8.58 -2.89
CA TYR A 441 2.32 -7.92 -2.34
C TYR A 441 3.38 -8.95 -1.92
N ALA A 442 4.64 -8.54 -1.95
CA ALA A 442 5.76 -9.41 -1.59
C ALA A 442 5.65 -9.93 -0.14
N GLY A 443 5.88 -11.22 0.06
CA GLY A 443 5.95 -11.83 1.39
C GLY A 443 4.60 -12.16 2.04
N THR A 444 3.48 -12.01 1.32
CA THR A 444 2.20 -12.55 1.77
C THR A 444 2.29 -14.07 2.02
N THR A 445 1.53 -14.56 2.99
CA THR A 445 1.46 -15.99 3.35
C THR A 445 0.15 -16.65 2.93
N ALA A 446 -0.80 -15.87 2.44
CA ALA A 446 -2.11 -16.37 2.02
C ALA A 446 -2.58 -15.62 0.76
N THR A 447 -3.25 -16.33 -0.12
CA THR A 447 -3.86 -15.78 -1.33
C THR A 447 -5.03 -16.65 -1.76
N GLN A 448 -5.97 -16.08 -2.49
CA GLN A 448 -7.12 -16.74 -3.09
C GLN A 448 -7.23 -16.30 -4.54
N LEU A 449 -7.57 -17.23 -5.44
CA LEU A 449 -7.75 -16.95 -6.87
C LEU A 449 -9.23 -16.74 -7.18
N PHE A 450 -9.56 -15.58 -7.75
CA PHE A 450 -10.89 -15.24 -8.20
C PHE A 450 -10.95 -15.16 -9.72
N ASP A 451 -12.00 -15.71 -10.30
CA ASP A 451 -12.20 -15.81 -11.75
C ASP A 451 -13.47 -15.06 -12.17
N ILE A 452 -13.39 -14.38 -13.31
CA ILE A 452 -14.56 -13.90 -14.05
C ILE A 452 -14.91 -14.92 -15.13
N ASP A 453 -16.07 -15.54 -14.95
CA ASP A 453 -16.70 -16.40 -15.94
C ASP A 453 -17.64 -15.57 -16.82
N THR A 454 -17.24 -15.35 -18.07
CA THR A 454 -17.98 -14.52 -19.01
C THR A 454 -19.19 -15.22 -19.61
N ALA A 455 -19.23 -16.55 -19.58
CA ALA A 455 -20.41 -17.28 -20.04
C ALA A 455 -21.60 -17.09 -19.08
N SER A 456 -21.34 -17.04 -17.77
CA SER A 456 -22.36 -16.79 -16.74
C SER A 456 -22.40 -15.36 -16.22
N ALA A 457 -21.49 -14.49 -16.67
CA ALA A 457 -21.29 -13.13 -16.15
C ALA A 457 -21.23 -13.11 -14.61
N SER A 458 -20.39 -13.98 -14.04
CA SER A 458 -20.27 -14.15 -12.59
C SER A 458 -18.83 -14.16 -12.11
N LEU A 459 -18.66 -13.79 -10.84
CA LEU A 459 -17.42 -13.99 -10.09
C LEU A 459 -17.46 -15.37 -9.44
N ALA A 460 -16.34 -16.09 -9.49
CA ALA A 460 -16.16 -17.35 -8.79
C ALA A 460 -14.82 -17.38 -8.04
N LEU A 461 -14.76 -18.15 -6.96
CA LEU A 461 -13.52 -18.53 -6.29
C LEU A 461 -13.02 -19.83 -6.91
N GLN A 462 -11.77 -19.88 -7.37
CA GLN A 462 -11.14 -21.12 -7.82
C GLN A 462 -10.52 -21.85 -6.63
N ASN A 463 -11.18 -22.90 -6.13
CA ASN A 463 -10.80 -23.61 -4.92
C ASN A 463 -11.09 -25.12 -4.99
N PRO A 464 -10.06 -25.99 -4.93
CA PRO A 464 -8.63 -25.65 -4.94
C PRO A 464 -8.16 -25.04 -6.28
N PRO A 465 -7.21 -24.10 -6.27
CA PRO A 465 -6.73 -23.47 -7.51
C PRO A 465 -6.10 -24.47 -8.49
N ASN A 466 -5.36 -25.47 -8.02
CA ASN A 466 -4.70 -26.41 -8.93
C ASN A 466 -5.64 -27.50 -9.49
N ASP A 467 -6.85 -27.62 -8.94
CA ASP A 467 -7.87 -28.56 -9.43
C ASP A 467 -8.78 -27.89 -10.47
N GLY A 468 -8.71 -26.57 -10.63
CA GLY A 468 -9.53 -25.80 -11.56
C GLY A 468 -11.00 -25.65 -11.15
N THR A 469 -11.39 -26.07 -9.95
CA THR A 469 -12.79 -26.08 -9.52
C THR A 469 -13.27 -24.68 -9.15
N LEU A 470 -14.33 -24.21 -9.81
CA LEU A 470 -14.95 -22.91 -9.55
C LEU A 470 -16.13 -23.02 -8.59
N VAL A 471 -16.07 -22.27 -7.49
CA VAL A 471 -17.15 -22.07 -6.53
C VAL A 471 -17.78 -20.70 -6.81
N ASN A 472 -19.05 -20.69 -7.23
CA ASN A 472 -19.74 -19.44 -7.59
C ASN A 472 -19.91 -18.52 -6.37
N ILE A 473 -19.54 -17.25 -6.51
CA ILE A 473 -19.74 -16.21 -5.48
C ILE A 473 -21.05 -15.47 -5.78
N GLY A 474 -21.18 -14.94 -6.98
CA GLY A 474 -22.36 -14.16 -7.37
C GLY A 474 -22.25 -13.57 -8.75
N ALA A 475 -23.39 -13.08 -9.25
CA ALA A 475 -23.45 -12.43 -10.55
C ALA A 475 -22.77 -11.06 -10.51
N LEU A 476 -22.08 -10.70 -11.60
CA LEU A 476 -21.47 -9.37 -11.75
C LEU A 476 -22.52 -8.26 -11.83
N GLY A 477 -23.76 -8.58 -12.22
CA GLY A 477 -24.84 -7.60 -12.38
C GLY A 477 -24.70 -6.72 -13.62
N VAL A 478 -23.70 -7.00 -14.46
CA VAL A 478 -23.46 -6.36 -15.76
C VAL A 478 -23.25 -7.45 -16.81
N ALA A 479 -23.68 -7.19 -18.04
CA ALA A 479 -23.37 -8.08 -19.16
C ALA A 479 -21.86 -8.01 -19.44
N VAL A 480 -21.23 -9.19 -19.62
CA VAL A 480 -19.83 -9.29 -20.01
C VAL A 480 -19.73 -10.04 -21.34
N ALA A 481 -18.93 -9.52 -22.26
CA ALA A 481 -18.73 -10.12 -23.57
C ALA A 481 -17.30 -9.91 -24.07
N GLY A 482 -16.70 -10.96 -24.66
CA GLY A 482 -15.33 -10.90 -25.18
C GLY A 482 -14.28 -10.90 -24.07
N ASP A 483 -13.16 -10.23 -24.33
CA ASP A 483 -12.06 -10.14 -23.38
C ASP A 483 -12.41 -9.25 -22.18
N ALA A 484 -11.85 -9.60 -21.03
CA ALA A 484 -11.95 -8.85 -19.79
C ALA A 484 -10.58 -8.85 -19.11
N GLY A 485 -10.26 -7.79 -18.38
CA GLY A 485 -9.11 -7.75 -17.47
C GLY A 485 -9.60 -7.72 -16.03
N PHE A 486 -8.86 -8.33 -15.11
CA PHE A 486 -9.18 -8.32 -13.68
C PHE A 486 -7.90 -8.39 -12.88
N ASP A 487 -7.75 -7.49 -11.92
CA ASP A 487 -6.63 -7.52 -10.99
C ASP A 487 -7.09 -7.02 -9.61
N ILE A 488 -6.40 -7.49 -8.57
CA ILE A 488 -6.65 -7.21 -7.17
C ILE A 488 -5.36 -6.70 -6.53
N ALA A 489 -5.38 -5.43 -6.11
CA ALA A 489 -4.24 -4.79 -5.46
C ALA A 489 -4.62 -4.00 -4.18
N GLY A 490 -3.56 -3.52 -3.51
CA GLY A 490 -3.64 -2.74 -2.27
C GLY A 490 -4.04 -3.55 -1.05
N GLY A 491 -3.80 -2.98 0.14
CA GLY A 491 -3.96 -3.59 1.46
C GLY A 491 -5.00 -4.72 1.57
N ALA A 492 -6.19 -4.45 2.10
CA ALA A 492 -7.25 -5.45 2.25
C ALA A 492 -7.95 -5.73 0.91
N ASN A 493 -7.18 -5.88 -0.18
CA ASN A 493 -7.67 -6.07 -1.54
C ASN A 493 -8.57 -4.90 -2.00
N GLY A 494 -8.21 -3.68 -1.59
CA GLY A 494 -9.05 -2.49 -1.77
C GLY A 494 -9.20 -2.02 -3.22
N LEU A 495 -8.43 -2.60 -4.16
CA LEU A 495 -8.50 -2.37 -5.59
C LEU A 495 -8.77 -3.68 -6.35
N ALA A 496 -9.88 -4.37 -6.05
CA ALA A 496 -10.43 -5.38 -6.95
C ALA A 496 -11.11 -4.70 -8.14
N LEU A 497 -10.39 -4.56 -9.26
CA LEU A 497 -10.84 -3.81 -10.43
C LEU A 497 -10.94 -4.70 -11.66
N ALA A 498 -12.05 -4.60 -12.39
CA ALA A 498 -12.26 -5.30 -13.64
C ALA A 498 -12.47 -4.34 -14.80
N ALA A 499 -11.80 -4.57 -15.92
CA ALA A 499 -12.08 -3.94 -17.20
C ALA A 499 -13.07 -4.83 -17.97
N LEU A 500 -14.34 -4.44 -18.01
CA LEU A 500 -15.42 -5.24 -18.59
C LEU A 500 -15.99 -4.57 -19.84
N ARG A 501 -16.49 -5.38 -20.78
CA ARG A 501 -17.15 -4.95 -22.01
C ARG A 501 -18.56 -5.52 -22.09
N THR A 502 -19.50 -4.78 -22.64
CA THR A 502 -20.88 -5.26 -22.86
C THR A 502 -21.09 -5.83 -24.27
N THR A 503 -20.16 -5.60 -25.19
CA THR A 503 -20.15 -6.14 -26.55
C THR A 503 -18.77 -6.68 -26.88
N ALA A 504 -18.71 -7.82 -27.60
CA ALA A 504 -17.45 -8.41 -28.03
C ALA A 504 -16.69 -7.44 -28.95
N GLY A 505 -15.42 -7.16 -28.63
CA GLY A 505 -14.60 -6.17 -29.36
C GLY A 505 -14.97 -4.70 -29.11
N GLY A 506 -15.93 -4.43 -28.21
CA GLY A 506 -16.29 -3.06 -27.80
C GLY A 506 -15.30 -2.45 -26.80
N PRO A 507 -15.47 -1.17 -26.45
CA PRO A 507 -14.65 -0.53 -25.43
C PRO A 507 -14.91 -1.10 -24.03
N SER A 508 -13.89 -1.05 -23.18
CA SER A 508 -13.95 -1.45 -21.79
C SER A 508 -14.36 -0.27 -20.90
N ALA A 509 -15.10 -0.57 -19.84
CA ALA A 509 -15.28 0.31 -18.69
C ALA A 509 -14.66 -0.34 -17.44
N LEU A 510 -14.19 0.49 -16.51
CA LEU A 510 -13.58 0.03 -15.27
C LEU A 510 -14.65 -0.10 -14.17
N TYR A 511 -14.68 -1.28 -13.54
CA TYR A 511 -15.59 -1.62 -12.46
C TYR A 511 -14.80 -1.96 -11.21
N ARG A 512 -15.37 -1.66 -10.04
CA ARG A 512 -15.02 -2.30 -8.78
C ARG A 512 -15.82 -3.58 -8.65
N VAL A 513 -15.15 -4.66 -8.27
CA VAL A 513 -15.78 -5.95 -8.01
C VAL A 513 -15.78 -6.21 -6.51
N ASP A 514 -16.95 -6.48 -5.94
CA ASP A 514 -17.07 -6.96 -4.57
C ASP A 514 -16.73 -8.46 -4.52
N LEU A 515 -15.64 -8.82 -3.84
CA LEU A 515 -15.16 -10.20 -3.75
C LEU A 515 -16.06 -11.12 -2.91
N VAL A 516 -16.98 -10.56 -2.12
CA VAL A 516 -17.92 -11.32 -1.27
C VAL A 516 -19.24 -11.56 -1.98
N THR A 517 -19.74 -10.56 -2.73
CA THR A 517 -21.05 -10.65 -3.40
C THR A 517 -20.95 -10.92 -4.90
N GLY A 518 -19.78 -10.70 -5.51
CA GLY A 518 -19.57 -10.74 -6.94
C GLY A 518 -20.05 -9.49 -7.69
N ALA A 519 -20.72 -8.54 -7.05
CA ALA A 519 -21.31 -7.40 -7.74
C ALA A 519 -20.24 -6.47 -8.34
N ALA A 520 -20.42 -6.07 -9.60
CA ALA A 520 -19.58 -5.10 -10.28
C ALA A 520 -20.28 -3.74 -10.39
N VAL A 521 -19.62 -2.67 -9.93
CA VAL A 521 -20.12 -1.29 -9.99
C VAL A 521 -19.09 -0.42 -10.72
N PRO A 522 -19.50 0.47 -11.65
CA PRO A 522 -18.56 1.40 -12.29
C PRO A 522 -17.72 2.14 -11.23
N VAL A 523 -16.41 2.28 -11.45
CA VAL A 523 -15.48 2.80 -10.43
C VAL A 523 -15.85 4.20 -9.90
N ASN A 524 -16.50 5.01 -10.75
CA ASN A 524 -17.00 6.35 -10.44
C ASN A 524 -18.53 6.39 -10.23
N GLY A 525 -19.12 5.23 -9.90
CA GLY A 525 -20.52 5.07 -9.53
C GLY A 525 -21.49 4.98 -10.72
N ALA A 526 -22.60 4.31 -10.48
CA ALA A 526 -23.65 4.08 -11.48
C ALA A 526 -24.37 5.36 -11.95
N ALA A 527 -24.25 6.48 -11.22
CA ALA A 527 -24.81 7.76 -11.62
C ALA A 527 -24.01 8.45 -12.73
N THR A 528 -22.71 8.15 -12.87
CA THR A 528 -21.84 8.77 -13.89
C THR A 528 -20.98 7.74 -14.65
N PRO A 529 -21.60 6.69 -15.24
CA PRO A 529 -20.86 5.55 -15.79
C PRO A 529 -19.90 5.93 -16.93
N ALA A 530 -20.17 7.01 -17.66
CA ALA A 530 -19.28 7.53 -18.71
C ALA A 530 -17.89 7.92 -18.18
N THR A 531 -17.78 8.34 -16.91
CA THR A 531 -16.49 8.66 -16.28
C THR A 531 -15.68 7.41 -15.90
N SER A 532 -16.31 6.23 -15.96
CA SER A 532 -15.66 4.93 -15.75
C SER A 532 -15.22 4.27 -17.07
N ALA A 533 -15.62 4.82 -18.23
CA ALA A 533 -15.23 4.29 -19.54
C ALA A 533 -13.74 4.52 -19.79
N ILE A 534 -12.99 3.46 -20.13
CA ILE A 534 -11.53 3.55 -20.30
C ILE A 534 -11.19 4.32 -21.57
N GLY A 535 -10.30 5.31 -21.47
CA GLY A 535 -9.92 6.17 -22.61
C GLY A 535 -11.11 6.85 -23.27
N ALA A 536 -12.05 7.35 -22.46
CA ALA A 536 -13.31 7.96 -22.91
C ALA A 536 -14.18 7.05 -23.79
N GLY A 537 -14.12 5.73 -23.56
CA GLY A 537 -14.91 4.74 -24.30
C GLY A 537 -14.37 4.41 -25.68
N SER A 538 -13.07 4.63 -25.92
CA SER A 538 -12.42 4.31 -27.19
C SER A 538 -11.50 3.08 -27.12
N VAL A 539 -11.26 2.54 -25.91
CA VAL A 539 -10.25 1.49 -25.68
C VAL A 539 -10.92 0.21 -25.20
N GLY A 540 -10.69 -0.89 -25.91
CA GLY A 540 -10.93 -2.25 -25.44
C GLY A 540 -9.67 -2.83 -24.82
N LEU A 541 -9.78 -3.38 -23.61
CA LEU A 541 -8.70 -4.08 -22.92
C LEU A 541 -8.84 -5.60 -23.03
N VAL A 542 -7.73 -6.26 -23.33
CA VAL A 542 -7.54 -7.71 -23.26
C VAL A 542 -7.23 -8.11 -21.82
N ASP A 543 -6.47 -7.29 -21.11
CA ASP A 543 -6.02 -7.58 -19.74
C ASP A 543 -5.70 -6.31 -18.94
N LEU A 544 -5.62 -6.42 -17.61
CA LEU A 544 -5.45 -5.33 -16.67
C LEU A 544 -4.47 -5.72 -15.56
N ALA A 545 -3.51 -4.85 -15.24
CA ALA A 545 -2.62 -4.99 -14.09
C ALA A 545 -2.49 -3.67 -13.31
N ILE A 546 -2.42 -3.71 -11.98
CA ILE A 546 -2.49 -2.56 -11.09
C ILE A 546 -1.17 -2.42 -10.35
N ALA A 547 -0.48 -1.30 -10.60
CA ALA A 547 0.72 -0.94 -9.87
C ALA A 547 0.36 -0.12 -8.62
N LEU A 548 0.76 -0.63 -7.45
CA LEU A 548 0.81 0.13 -6.19
C LEU A 548 2.26 0.16 -5.68
N LYS A 549 2.97 1.26 -5.94
CA LYS A 549 4.41 1.42 -5.63
C LYS A 549 4.63 2.23 -4.36
#